data_AF-A0A2Z3JAC4-F1
#
_entry.id   AF-A0A2Z3JAC4-F1
#
_cell.length_a   1.000
_cell.length_b   1.000
_cell.length_c   1.000
_cell.angle_alpha   90.00
_cell.angle_beta   90.00
_cell.angle_gamma   90.00
#
_symmetry.space_group_name_H-M   'P 1'
#
loop_
_entity.id
_entity.type
_entity.pdbx_description
1 polymer ?
#
loop_
_entity_poly.entity_id
_entity_poly.type
_entity_poly.pdbx_seq_one_letter_code
_entity_poly.pdbx_strand_id
1 'polypeptide(L)'
;MQRCHHEASEAQGDGASGRRLASWRQAVGQARQRGDLVVFLQRDGPAGSATEPLTRGWTLHPDFRVEADDALLRFGAEDAFAGSSLTLELRSRGVSSLSILALPGSPAAEATRRGAEQAGFRITAWQAPL
;
A
#
# COMPACT_ATOMS: atom_id res chain seq x y z
N MET A 1 -16.78 -33.92 -18.67
CA MET A 1 -16.52 -32.55 -19.18
C MET A 1 -17.35 -31.57 -18.35
N GLN A 2 -16.97 -31.31 -17.10
CA GLN A 2 -17.72 -30.43 -16.19
C GLN A 2 -17.17 -29.01 -16.32
N ARG A 3 -17.98 -28.06 -16.82
CA ARG A 3 -17.61 -26.64 -16.83
C ARG A 3 -17.76 -26.11 -15.40
N CYS A 4 -16.64 -25.74 -14.79
CA CYS A 4 -16.61 -24.98 -13.56
C CYS A 4 -17.18 -23.58 -13.84
N HIS A 5 -18.35 -23.29 -13.29
CA HIS A 5 -18.82 -21.92 -13.16
C HIS A 5 -17.99 -21.24 -12.07
N HIS A 6 -16.92 -20.55 -12.48
CA HIS A 6 -16.29 -19.52 -11.67
C HIS A 6 -17.10 -18.25 -11.86
N GLU A 7 -18.15 -18.08 -11.04
CA GLU A 7 -18.83 -16.80 -10.95
C GLU A 7 -17.86 -15.79 -10.34
N ALA A 8 -17.37 -14.89 -11.20
CA ALA A 8 -16.64 -13.71 -10.82
C ALA A 8 -17.56 -12.79 -10.00
N SER A 9 -17.60 -13.01 -8.69
CA SER A 9 -18.19 -12.08 -7.73
C SER A 9 -17.21 -10.92 -7.48
N GLU A 10 -16.94 -10.13 -8.52
CA GLU A 10 -16.16 -8.90 -8.45
C GLU A 10 -17.01 -7.73 -8.95
N ALA A 11 -18.01 -7.28 -8.17
CA ALA A 11 -18.68 -6.01 -8.50
C ALA A 11 -19.42 -5.30 -7.37
N GLN A 12 -19.40 -5.73 -6.11
CA GLN A 12 -19.91 -4.90 -5.03
C GLN A 12 -19.05 -5.07 -3.78
N GLY A 13 -18.00 -4.25 -3.68
CA GLY A 13 -17.40 -4.01 -2.38
C GLY A 13 -18.48 -3.49 -1.45
N ASP A 14 -18.70 -4.15 -0.31
CA ASP A 14 -19.57 -3.67 0.75
C ASP A 14 -19.28 -2.19 1.04
N GLY A 15 -20.28 -1.40 1.42
CA GLY A 15 -20.20 0.06 1.50
C GLY A 15 -19.03 0.56 2.35
N ALA A 16 -18.53 -0.24 3.30
CA ALA A 16 -17.32 0.04 4.05
C ALA A 16 -16.04 0.03 3.18
N SER A 17 -15.88 -0.95 2.30
CA SER A 17 -14.74 -1.05 1.37
C SER A 17 -14.74 0.09 0.36
N GLY A 18 -15.92 0.43 -0.19
CA GLY A 18 -16.07 1.57 -1.10
C GLY A 18 -15.72 2.92 -0.45
N ARG A 19 -16.18 3.15 0.79
CA ARG A 19 -15.83 4.36 1.56
C ARG A 19 -14.33 4.46 1.85
N ARG A 20 -13.68 3.35 2.21
CA ARG A 20 -12.24 3.32 2.45
C ARG A 20 -11.45 3.65 1.19
N LEU A 21 -11.82 3.03 0.07
CA LEU A 21 -11.19 3.31 -1.22
C LEU A 21 -11.30 4.80 -1.56
N ALA A 22 -12.48 5.40 -1.42
CA ALA A 22 -12.68 6.83 -1.66
C ALA A 22 -11.80 7.71 -0.75
N SER A 23 -11.73 7.39 0.54
CA SER A 23 -10.89 8.10 1.51
C SER A 23 -9.40 8.00 1.18
N TRP A 24 -8.91 6.83 0.78
CA TRP A 24 -7.51 6.64 0.40
C TRP A 24 -7.15 7.37 -0.90
N ARG A 25 -8.05 7.39 -1.90
CA ARG A 25 -7.83 8.19 -3.11
C ARG A 25 -7.71 9.67 -2.79
N GLN A 26 -8.58 10.17 -1.91
CA GLN A 26 -8.52 11.56 -1.46
C GLN A 26 -7.19 11.84 -0.75
N ALA A 27 -6.75 10.95 0.15
CA ALA A 27 -5.48 11.10 0.84
C ALA A 27 -4.29 11.15 -0.13
N VAL A 28 -4.24 10.24 -1.11
CA VAL A 28 -3.19 10.22 -2.14
C VAL A 28 -3.19 11.52 -2.95
N GLY A 29 -4.36 11.99 -3.41
CA GLY A 29 -4.46 13.25 -4.15
C GLY A 29 -4.00 14.46 -3.33
N GLN A 30 -4.36 14.53 -2.06
CA GLN A 30 -3.94 15.60 -1.16
C GLN A 30 -2.45 15.56 -0.83
N ALA A 31 -1.86 14.36 -0.67
CA ALA A 31 -0.43 14.19 -0.48
C ALA A 31 0.34 14.75 -1.68
N ARG A 32 -0.06 14.37 -2.90
CA ARG A 32 0.53 14.87 -4.15
C ARG A 32 0.40 16.40 -4.28
N GLN A 33 -0.76 16.96 -3.99
CA GLN A 33 -0.96 18.43 -4.03
C GLN A 33 -0.04 19.20 -3.09
N ARG A 34 0.37 18.59 -1.97
CA ARG A 34 1.32 19.16 -1.01
C ARG A 34 2.79 18.93 -1.40
N GLY A 35 3.05 18.15 -2.43
CA GLY A 35 4.40 17.69 -2.77
C GLY A 35 4.94 16.63 -1.81
N ASP A 36 4.08 15.98 -1.03
CA ASP A 36 4.50 14.83 -0.23
C ASP A 36 4.84 13.65 -1.15
N LEU A 37 5.84 12.87 -0.78
CA LEU A 37 6.13 11.60 -1.42
C LEU A 37 5.01 10.58 -1.16
N VAL A 38 4.42 10.03 -2.23
CA VAL A 38 3.53 8.85 -2.14
C VAL A 38 4.32 7.60 -2.50
N VAL A 39 4.34 6.62 -1.60
CA VAL A 39 4.98 5.32 -1.81
C VAL A 39 3.92 4.21 -1.81
N PHE A 40 3.79 3.52 -2.94
CA PHE A 40 3.01 2.30 -3.05
C PHE A 40 3.90 1.11 -2.70
N LEU A 41 3.47 0.35 -1.69
CA LEU A 41 4.13 -0.87 -1.25
C LEU A 41 3.33 -2.08 -1.72
N GLN A 42 3.95 -2.92 -2.55
CA GLN A 42 3.33 -4.11 -3.12
C GLN A 42 4.04 -5.36 -2.58
N ARG A 43 3.33 -6.13 -1.76
CA ARG A 43 3.91 -7.33 -1.14
C ARG A 43 3.90 -8.50 -2.12
N ASP A 44 5.06 -9.12 -2.30
CA ASP A 44 5.22 -10.38 -3.00
C ASP A 44 4.95 -11.54 -2.04
N GLY A 45 3.81 -12.21 -2.24
CA GLY A 45 3.41 -13.40 -1.50
C GLY A 45 3.95 -14.70 -2.08
N PRO A 46 3.81 -15.81 -1.35
CA PRO A 46 4.14 -17.13 -1.87
C PRO A 46 3.17 -17.55 -2.98
N ALA A 47 3.59 -18.50 -3.82
CA ALA A 47 2.75 -19.07 -4.86
C ALA A 47 1.43 -19.62 -4.30
N GLY A 48 0.33 -19.36 -4.99
CA GLY A 48 -1.03 -19.72 -4.59
C GLY A 48 -1.68 -18.81 -3.54
N SER A 49 -1.00 -17.75 -3.07
CA SER A 49 -1.61 -16.78 -2.16
C SER A 49 -2.33 -15.65 -2.90
N ALA A 50 -3.21 -14.93 -2.21
CA ALA A 50 -3.87 -13.73 -2.77
C ALA A 50 -2.89 -12.61 -3.13
N THR A 51 -1.65 -12.66 -2.62
CA THR A 51 -0.57 -11.72 -2.92
C THR A 51 0.52 -12.36 -3.79
N GLU A 52 0.24 -13.49 -4.45
CA GLU A 52 1.16 -14.08 -5.42
C GLU A 52 1.48 -13.07 -6.54
N PRO A 53 2.78 -12.80 -6.82
CA PRO A 53 3.18 -11.82 -7.81
C PRO A 53 2.57 -12.09 -9.19
N LEU A 54 2.35 -11.00 -9.95
CA LEU A 54 1.86 -11.02 -11.32
C LEU A 54 0.43 -11.58 -11.50
N THR A 55 -0.31 -11.77 -10.40
CA THR A 55 -1.73 -12.08 -10.45
C THR A 55 -2.59 -10.80 -10.47
N ARG A 56 -3.85 -10.94 -10.88
CA ARG A 56 -4.80 -9.82 -10.87
C ARG A 56 -5.02 -9.26 -9.46
N GLY A 57 -5.16 -10.14 -8.46
CA GLY A 57 -5.34 -9.75 -7.05
C GLY A 57 -4.12 -9.08 -6.43
N TRP A 58 -2.93 -9.34 -6.97
CA TRP A 58 -1.68 -8.71 -6.55
C TRP A 58 -1.48 -7.32 -7.15
N THR A 59 -2.00 -7.04 -8.34
CA THR A 59 -1.80 -5.77 -9.05
C THR A 59 -2.44 -4.61 -8.27
N LEU A 60 -1.82 -3.42 -8.32
CA LEU A 60 -2.42 -2.22 -7.73
C LEU A 60 -3.86 -2.02 -8.24
N HIS A 61 -4.74 -1.65 -7.32
CA HIS A 61 -6.13 -1.38 -7.65
C HIS A 61 -6.20 -0.26 -8.72
N PRO A 62 -7.09 -0.35 -9.74
CA PRO A 62 -7.09 0.56 -10.90
C PRO A 62 -7.18 2.07 -10.57
N ASP A 63 -7.77 2.39 -9.41
CA ASP A 63 -7.87 3.75 -8.88
C ASP A 63 -6.54 4.35 -8.38
N PHE A 64 -5.51 3.53 -8.18
CA PHE A 64 -4.18 3.96 -7.74
C PHE A 64 -3.18 3.78 -8.88
N ARG A 65 -3.01 4.86 -9.63
CA ARG A 65 -1.97 4.98 -10.66
C ARG A 65 -0.74 5.63 -10.03
N VAL A 66 0.42 5.06 -10.30
CA VAL A 66 1.73 5.61 -9.93
C VAL A 66 2.04 6.76 -10.89
N GLU A 67 2.28 7.94 -10.33
CA GLU A 67 2.69 9.16 -11.04
C GLU A 67 4.22 9.33 -10.99
N ALA A 68 4.74 10.31 -11.74
CA ALA A 68 6.18 10.50 -11.91
C ALA A 68 6.94 10.75 -10.59
N ASP A 69 6.30 11.44 -9.64
CA ASP A 69 6.91 11.78 -8.36
C ASP A 69 6.65 10.73 -7.26
N ASP A 70 5.84 9.71 -7.56
CA ASP A 70 5.58 8.61 -6.64
C ASP A 70 6.73 7.59 -6.65
N ALA A 71 6.68 6.64 -5.72
CA ALA A 71 7.50 5.43 -5.75
C ALA A 71 6.60 4.18 -5.69
N LEU A 72 6.96 3.14 -6.43
CA LEU A 72 6.37 1.80 -6.31
C LEU A 72 7.49 0.82 -5.93
N LEU A 73 7.36 0.21 -4.75
CA LEU A 73 8.35 -0.72 -4.23
C LEU A 73 7.71 -2.07 -3.95
N ARG A 74 8.40 -3.12 -4.38
CA ARG A 74 8.06 -4.51 -4.09
C ARG A 74 8.88 -5.01 -2.90
N PHE A 75 8.27 -5.85 -2.08
CA PHE A 75 8.93 -6.45 -0.92
C PHE A 75 8.35 -7.85 -0.64
N GLY A 76 9.19 -8.80 -0.21
CA GLY A 76 8.74 -10.18 0.08
C GLY A 76 8.47 -10.47 1.56
N ALA A 77 9.10 -9.72 2.46
CA ALA A 77 8.97 -9.91 3.90
C ALA A 77 7.60 -9.43 4.43
N GLU A 78 7.32 -9.68 5.71
CA GLU A 78 6.16 -9.07 6.37
C GLU A 78 6.35 -7.58 6.62
N ASP A 79 7.57 -7.19 6.97
CA ASP A 79 7.99 -5.81 7.15
C ASP A 79 8.55 -5.25 5.83
N ALA A 80 7.96 -4.18 5.31
CA ALA A 80 8.44 -3.54 4.10
C ALA A 80 9.80 -2.85 4.24
N PHE A 81 10.32 -2.62 5.46
CA PHE A 81 11.69 -2.14 5.68
C PHE A 81 12.73 -3.27 5.67
N ALA A 82 12.30 -4.52 5.90
CA ALA A 82 13.19 -5.67 5.95
C ALA A 82 13.64 -6.09 4.54
N GLY A 83 14.92 -5.90 4.24
CA GLY A 83 15.52 -6.36 2.99
C GLY A 83 15.03 -5.66 1.73
N SER A 84 14.40 -4.49 1.86
CA SER A 84 13.95 -3.65 0.74
C SER A 84 14.78 -2.36 0.64
N SER A 85 14.62 -1.63 -0.48
CA SER A 85 15.21 -0.31 -0.67
C SER A 85 14.43 0.82 0.01
N LEU A 86 13.35 0.53 0.75
CA LEU A 86 12.43 1.54 1.29
C LEU A 86 13.14 2.57 2.17
N THR A 87 14.02 2.15 3.08
CA THR A 87 14.77 3.09 3.93
C THR A 87 15.60 4.07 3.10
N LEU A 88 16.31 3.55 2.09
CA LEU A 88 17.16 4.35 1.22
C LEU A 88 16.33 5.34 0.40
N GLU A 89 15.22 4.88 -0.18
CA GLU A 89 14.30 5.69 -0.98
C GLU A 89 13.70 6.85 -0.17
N LEU A 90 13.27 6.57 1.06
CA LEU A 90 12.72 7.59 1.94
C LEU A 90 13.78 8.61 2.37
N ARG A 91 14.99 8.15 2.74
CA ARG A 91 16.08 9.03 3.20
C ARG A 91 16.64 9.89 2.07
N SER A 92 16.79 9.34 0.86
CA SER A 92 17.29 10.10 -0.30
C SER A 92 16.39 11.28 -0.66
N ARG A 93 15.09 11.17 -0.37
CA ARG A 93 14.08 12.22 -0.57
C ARG A 93 13.84 13.07 0.69
N GLY A 94 14.67 12.94 1.72
CA GLY A 94 14.59 13.76 2.94
C GLY A 94 13.40 13.44 3.86
N VAL A 95 12.75 12.29 3.71
CA VAL A 95 11.60 11.90 4.53
C VAL A 95 12.06 11.58 5.95
N SER A 96 11.34 12.10 6.94
CA SER A 96 11.58 11.83 8.37
C SER A 96 10.33 11.34 9.12
N SER A 97 9.15 11.48 8.51
CA SER A 97 7.88 11.00 9.04
C SER A 97 7.01 10.40 7.96
N LEU A 98 6.19 9.42 8.32
CA LEU A 98 5.29 8.75 7.40
C LEU A 98 3.93 8.43 8.03
N SER A 99 2.91 8.50 7.19
CA SER A 99 1.56 8.01 7.49
C SER A 99 1.32 6.73 6.69
N ILE A 100 0.94 5.65 7.37
CA ILE A 100 0.70 4.34 6.75
C ILE A 100 -0.80 4.16 6.56
N LEU A 101 -1.24 4.06 5.31
CA LEU A 101 -2.60 3.67 4.92
C LEU A 101 -2.60 2.19 4.58
N ALA A 102 -3.28 1.38 5.39
CA ALA A 102 -3.37 -0.06 5.19
C ALA A 102 -4.69 -0.62 5.73
N LEU A 103 -5.04 -1.84 5.30
CA LEU A 103 -6.24 -2.50 5.78
C LEU A 103 -6.14 -2.75 7.31
N PRO A 104 -7.22 -2.52 8.07
CA PRO A 104 -7.24 -2.80 9.50
C PRO A 104 -6.89 -4.27 9.79
N GLY A 105 -6.07 -4.50 10.82
CA GLY A 105 -5.65 -5.85 11.22
C GLY A 105 -4.63 -6.52 10.31
N SER A 106 -4.07 -5.81 9.31
CA SER A 106 -3.02 -6.34 8.44
C SER A 106 -1.72 -6.59 9.22
N PRO A 107 -1.24 -7.85 9.34
CA PRO A 107 0.01 -8.16 10.02
C PRO A 107 1.22 -7.46 9.38
N ALA A 108 1.23 -7.37 8.05
CA ALA A 108 2.29 -6.70 7.30
C ALA A 108 2.33 -5.19 7.58
N ALA A 109 1.16 -4.55 7.74
CA ALA A 109 1.10 -3.13 8.06
C ALA A 109 1.67 -2.84 9.46
N GLU A 110 1.38 -3.72 10.41
CA GLU A 110 1.86 -3.60 11.78
C GLU A 110 3.38 -3.90 11.87
N ALA A 111 3.86 -4.93 11.16
CA ALA A 111 5.29 -5.19 11.02
C ALA A 111 6.03 -4.00 10.38
N THR A 112 5.46 -3.44 9.30
CA THR A 112 6.03 -2.27 8.60
C THR A 112 6.04 -1.02 9.48
N ARG A 113 5.02 -0.80 10.31
CA ARG A 113 5.00 0.31 11.27
C ARG A 113 6.16 0.21 12.26
N ARG A 114 6.35 -0.98 12.86
CA ARG A 114 7.48 -1.22 13.77
C ARG A 114 8.83 -1.09 13.06
N GLY A 115 8.94 -1.60 11.83
CA GLY A 115 10.14 -1.46 11.00
C GLY A 115 10.51 -0.01 10.74
N ALA A 116 9.53 0.84 10.45
CA ALA A 116 9.73 2.29 10.28
C ALA A 116 10.26 2.97 11.56
N GLU A 117 9.66 2.65 12.71
CA GLU A 117 10.08 3.20 14.00
C GLU A 117 11.51 2.77 14.34
N GLN A 118 11.85 1.50 14.11
CA GLN A 118 13.21 0.98 14.27
C GLN A 118 14.22 1.62 13.32
N ALA A 119 13.79 1.96 12.10
CA ALA A 119 14.58 2.71 11.12
C ALA A 119 14.65 4.24 11.43
N GLY A 120 14.05 4.68 12.54
CA GLY A 120 14.11 6.04 13.04
C GLY A 120 13.17 7.02 12.34
N PHE A 121 12.09 6.54 11.72
CA PHE A 121 11.04 7.39 11.17
C PHE A 121 9.94 7.64 12.20
N ARG A 122 9.37 8.84 12.19
CA ARG A 122 8.20 9.16 13.00
C ARG A 122 6.93 8.68 12.30
N ILE A 123 6.16 7.84 12.97
CA ILE A 123 4.82 7.48 12.49
C ILE A 123 3.81 8.55 12.89
N THR A 124 3.04 9.02 11.92
CA THR A 124 1.95 9.97 12.13
C THR A 124 0.64 9.40 11.61
N ALA A 125 -0.48 9.89 12.15
CA ALA A 125 -1.77 9.68 11.52
C ALA A 125 -1.87 10.55 10.26
N TRP A 126 -2.45 10.01 9.18
CA TRP A 126 -2.78 10.83 8.02
C TRP A 126 -3.81 11.89 8.45
N GLN A 127 -3.47 13.15 8.22
CA GLN A 127 -4.36 14.28 8.46
C GLN A 127 -4.64 14.93 7.11
N ALA A 128 -5.92 14.94 6.73
CA ALA A 128 -6.36 15.76 5.62
C ALA A 128 -6.19 17.25 5.99
N PRO A 129 -5.82 18.13 5.06
CA PRO A 129 -5.91 19.58 5.28
C PRO A 129 -7.36 19.95 5.62
N LEU A 130 -7.51 20.96 6.49
CA LEU A 130 -8.78 21.64 6.74
C LEU A 130 -9.26 22.40 5.49
#